data_AF-A0A9E3SCF5-F1
#
_entry.id   AF-A0A9E3SCF5-F1
#
_cell.length_a   1.000
_cell.length_b   1.000
_cell.length_c   1.000
_cell.angle_alpha   90.00
_cell.angle_beta   90.00
_cell.angle_gamma   90.00
#
_symmetry.space_group_name_H-M   'P 1'
#
loop_
_entity.id
_entity.type
_entity.pdbx_description
1 polymer ?
#
loop_
_entity_poly.entity_id
_entity_poly.type
_entity_poly.pdbx_seq_one_letter_code
_entity_poly.pdbx_strand_id
1 'polypeptide(L)'
;MNANTAEIKNYLHKLIVETDDENILSKVQAYFTTLKSKDVDWWDTISDQETEAIDLGLQQLENGEGIAHEEVKRKVDKLLGRR
;
A
#
# COMPACT_ATOMS: atom_id res chain seq x y z
N MET A 1 -25.14 -2.48 5.96
CA MET A 1 -25.64 -3.62 5.15
C MET A 1 -24.50 -4.62 5.07
N ASN A 2 -24.68 -5.85 5.54
CA ASN A 2 -23.67 -6.91 5.36
C ASN A 2 -23.82 -7.40 3.92
N ALA A 3 -22.94 -6.95 3.02
CA ALA A 3 -22.94 -7.44 1.65
C ALA A 3 -22.74 -8.96 1.67
N ASN A 4 -23.60 -9.69 0.97
CA ASN A 4 -23.43 -11.13 0.85
C ASN A 4 -22.24 -11.44 -0.07
N THR A 5 -21.72 -12.66 -0.01
CA THR A 5 -20.51 -13.05 -0.76
C THR A 5 -20.61 -12.82 -2.27
N ALA A 6 -21.80 -12.96 -2.86
CA ALA A 6 -22.00 -12.73 -4.29
C ALA A 6 -21.92 -11.24 -4.65
N GLU A 7 -22.48 -10.36 -3.82
CA GLU A 7 -22.41 -8.91 -4.00
C GLU A 7 -20.96 -8.41 -3.95
N ILE A 8 -20.17 -8.91 -2.99
CA ILE A 8 -18.74 -8.56 -2.86
C ILE A 8 -17.97 -9.01 -4.11
N LYS A 9 -18.19 -10.24 -4.58
CA LYS A 9 -17.51 -10.76 -5.79
C LYS A 9 -17.84 -9.95 -7.03
N ASN A 10 -19.11 -9.62 -7.25
CA ASN A 10 -19.54 -8.83 -8.40
C ASN A 10 -18.95 -7.42 -8.37
N TYR A 11 -18.90 -6.80 -7.19
CA TYR A 11 -18.31 -5.47 -7.05
C TYR A 11 -16.80 -5.48 -7.35
N LEU A 12 -16.05 -6.44 -6.80
CA LEU A 12 -14.62 -6.58 -7.09
C LEU A 12 -14.35 -6.86 -8.56
N HIS A 13 -15.12 -7.76 -9.17
CA HIS A 13 -15.01 -8.05 -10.61
C HIS A 13 -15.26 -6.79 -11.45
N LYS A 14 -16.27 -5.99 -11.09
CA LYS A 14 -16.55 -4.72 -11.76
C LYS A 14 -15.36 -3.76 -11.70
N LEU A 15 -14.78 -3.56 -10.51
CA LEU A 15 -13.60 -2.68 -10.34
C LEU A 15 -12.40 -3.13 -11.19
N ILE A 16 -12.18 -4.45 -11.30
CA ILE A 16 -11.09 -5.03 -12.10
C ILE A 16 -11.35 -4.83 -13.60
N VAL A 17 -12.59 -5.00 -14.07
CA VAL A 17 -12.94 -4.86 -15.49
C VAL A 17 -12.96 -3.39 -15.93
N GLU A 18 -13.29 -2.46 -15.04
CA GLU A 18 -13.38 -1.02 -15.35
C GLU A 18 -12.03 -0.30 -15.31
N THR A 19 -10.94 -0.96 -14.92
CA THR A 19 -9.60 -0.36 -14.85
C THR A 19 -8.68 -0.94 -15.91
N ASP A 20 -8.03 -0.06 -16.67
CA ASP A 20 -6.94 -0.40 -17.60
C ASP A 20 -5.56 -0.08 -17.01
N ASP A 21 -5.50 0.34 -15.74
CA ASP A 21 -4.24 0.68 -15.06
C ASP A 21 -3.54 -0.60 -14.60
N GLU A 22 -2.52 -1.01 -15.37
CA GLU A 22 -1.70 -2.19 -15.10
C GLU A 22 -1.08 -2.19 -13.69
N ASN A 23 -0.74 -1.01 -13.15
CA ASN A 23 -0.16 -0.90 -11.82
C ASN A 23 -1.19 -1.23 -10.73
N ILE A 24 -2.43 -0.74 -10.88
CA ILE A 24 -3.53 -1.10 -9.97
C ILE A 24 -3.80 -2.61 -10.06
N LEU A 25 -3.90 -3.16 -11.26
CA LEU A 25 -4.16 -4.58 -11.48
C LEU A 25 -3.07 -5.47 -10.86
N SER A 26 -1.80 -5.12 -11.07
CA SER A 26 -0.65 -5.83 -10.50
C SER A 26 -0.69 -5.84 -8.96
N LYS A 27 -0.97 -4.69 -8.33
CA LYS A 27 -1.09 -4.59 -6.86
C LYS A 27 -2.24 -5.41 -6.29
N VAL A 28 -3.41 -5.40 -6.96
CA VAL A 28 -4.56 -6.20 -6.53
C VAL A 28 -4.24 -7.69 -6.66
N GLN A 29 -3.60 -8.11 -7.76
CA GLN A 29 -3.17 -9.49 -7.97
C GLN A 29 -2.18 -9.95 -6.89
N ALA A 30 -1.16 -9.14 -6.60
CA ALA A 30 -0.18 -9.42 -5.55
C ALA A 30 -0.86 -9.61 -4.19
N TYR A 31 -1.70 -8.66 -3.78
CA TYR A 31 -2.40 -8.70 -2.50
C TYR A 31 -3.32 -9.94 -2.37
N PHE A 32 -4.10 -10.26 -3.40
CA PHE A 32 -4.94 -11.47 -3.39
C PHE A 32 -4.11 -12.74 -3.32
N THR A 33 -2.94 -12.77 -3.97
CA THR A 33 -1.99 -13.89 -3.90
C THR A 33 -1.47 -14.06 -2.49
N THR A 34 -1.00 -13.00 -1.82
CA THR A 34 -0.56 -13.03 -0.42
C THR A 34 -1.66 -13.54 0.52
N LEU A 35 -2.91 -13.09 0.35
CA LEU A 35 -4.01 -13.53 1.20
C LEU A 35 -4.37 -15.02 1.03
N LYS A 36 -4.10 -15.60 -0.14
CA LYS A 36 -4.43 -16.99 -0.48
C LYS A 36 -3.30 -17.97 -0.22
N SER A 37 -2.09 -17.50 -0.40
CA SER A 37 -0.88 -18.28 -0.20
C SER A 37 -0.55 -18.31 1.29
N LYS A 38 -0.52 -19.49 1.88
CA LYS A 38 0.03 -19.66 3.24
C LYS A 38 1.56 -19.48 3.28
N ASP A 39 2.20 -19.53 2.10
CA ASP A 39 3.66 -19.63 1.95
C ASP A 39 4.27 -18.58 0.99
N VAL A 40 3.51 -17.59 0.50
CA VAL A 40 4.08 -16.48 -0.28
C VAL A 40 4.29 -15.30 0.65
N ASP A 41 5.55 -15.00 0.96
CA ASP A 41 5.93 -13.77 1.65
C ASP A 41 5.60 -12.59 0.73
N TRP A 42 4.90 -11.59 1.26
CA TRP A 42 4.56 -10.40 0.50
C TRP A 42 5.82 -9.62 0.08
N TRP A 43 6.94 -9.85 0.79
CA TRP A 43 8.24 -9.32 0.43
C TRP A 43 8.66 -9.70 -1.00
N ASP A 44 8.30 -10.89 -1.47
CA ASP A 44 8.63 -11.35 -2.84
C ASP A 44 7.69 -10.75 -3.91
N THR A 45 6.72 -9.91 -3.51
CA THR A 45 5.69 -9.34 -4.39
C THR A 45 5.86 -7.85 -4.67
N ILE A 46 6.77 -7.17 -3.98
CA ILE A 46 7.07 -5.76 -4.19
C ILE A 46 8.20 -5.59 -5.21
N SER A 47 8.25 -4.45 -5.87
CA SER A 47 9.32 -4.13 -6.82
C SER A 47 10.67 -3.90 -6.14
N ASP A 48 11.76 -3.99 -6.90
CA ASP A 48 13.11 -3.66 -6.42
C ASP A 48 13.17 -2.23 -5.86
N GLN A 49 12.50 -1.28 -6.53
CA GLN A 49 12.43 0.11 -6.08
C GLN A 49 11.70 0.26 -4.73
N GLU A 50 10.63 -0.50 -4.52
CA GLU A 50 9.90 -0.51 -3.24
C GLU A 50 10.76 -1.15 -2.14
N THR A 51 11.49 -2.21 -2.47
CA THR A 51 12.44 -2.88 -1.58
C THR A 51 13.54 -1.91 -1.13
N GLU A 52 14.21 -1.24 -2.08
CA GLU A 52 15.25 -0.24 -1.82
C GLU A 52 14.74 0.91 -0.94
N ALA A 53 13.50 1.38 -1.19
CA ALA A 53 12.90 2.46 -0.40
C ALA A 53 12.64 2.02 1.05
N ILE A 54 12.23 0.77 1.27
CA ILE A 54 12.02 0.22 2.62
C ILE A 54 13.36 0.08 3.35
N ASP A 55 14.37 -0.50 2.70
CA ASP A 55 15.70 -0.69 3.30
C ASP A 55 16.35 0.64 3.68
N LEU A 56 16.23 1.65 2.81
CA LEU A 56 16.67 3.01 3.12
C LEU A 56 15.95 3.57 4.36
N GLY A 57 14.63 3.39 4.44
CA GLY A 57 13.84 3.85 5.58
C GLY A 57 14.26 3.17 6.89
N LEU A 58 14.55 1.87 6.86
CA LEU A 58 15.06 1.13 8.02
C LEU A 58 16.42 1.67 8.46
N GLN A 59 17.35 1.87 7.53
CA GLN A 59 18.67 2.43 7.81
C GLN A 59 18.58 3.84 8.41
N GLN A 60 17.70 4.69 7.89
CA GLN A 60 17.46 6.03 8.42
C GLN A 60 16.95 5.99 9.86
N LEU A 61 16.07 5.04 10.18
CA LEU A 61 15.58 4.87 11.55
C LEU A 61 16.68 4.39 12.50
N GLU A 62 17.53 3.45 12.09
CA GLU A 62 18.69 3.00 12.87
C GLU A 62 19.68 4.14 13.14
N ASN A 63 19.87 5.03 12.16
CA ASN A 63 20.71 6.21 12.29
C ASN A 63 20.09 7.35 13.13
N GLY A 64 18.84 7.20 13.57
CA GLY A 64 18.12 8.26 14.31
C GLY A 64 17.67 9.43 13.45
N GLU A 65 17.56 9.24 12.13
CA GLU A 65 17.11 10.25 11.15
C GLU A 65 15.58 10.36 11.09
N GLY A 66 14.87 9.59 11.93
CA GLY A 66 13.42 9.70 12.08
C GLY A 66 12.97 11.06 12.62
N ILE A 67 11.81 11.52 12.16
CA ILE A 67 11.18 12.75 12.64
C ILE A 67 9.89 12.42 13.39
N ALA A 68 9.62 13.17 14.47
CA ALA A 68 8.44 12.94 15.29
C ALA A 68 7.14 13.21 14.50
N HIS A 69 6.09 12.44 14.78
CA HIS A 69 4.78 12.58 14.13
C HIS A 69 4.23 14.02 14.18
N GLU A 70 4.33 14.68 15.34
CA GLU A 70 3.88 16.08 15.50
C GLU A 70 4.67 17.06 14.63
N GLU A 71 5.95 16.78 14.38
CA GLU A 71 6.76 17.60 13.49
C GLU A 71 6.31 17.44 12.04
N VAL A 72 6.03 16.21 11.59
CA VAL A 72 5.48 15.93 10.27
C VAL A 72 4.15 16.65 10.08
N LYS A 73 3.23 16.50 11.04
CA LYS A 73 1.90 17.12 11.00
C LYS A 73 1.99 18.63 10.85
N ARG A 74 2.82 19.28 11.67
CA ARG A 74 3.06 20.74 11.59
C ARG A 74 3.64 21.17 10.24
N LYS A 75 4.56 20.40 9.65
CA LYS A 75 5.11 20.68 8.30
C LYS A 75 4.02 20.58 7.24
N VAL A 76 3.19 19.55 7.31
CA VAL A 76 2.08 19.34 6.37
C VAL A 76 1.00 20.42 6.50
N ASP A 77 0.59 20.76 7.73
CA ASP A 77 -0.39 21.83 7.98
C ASP A 77 0.08 23.17 7.40
N LYS A 78 1.38 23.49 7.56
CA LYS A 78 2.00 24.66 6.94
C LYS A 78 1.96 24.63 5.42
N LEU A 79 2.27 23.49 4.79
CA LEU A 79 2.22 23.32 3.34
C LEU A 79 0.79 23.43 2.78
N LEU A 80 -0.19 22.94 3.54
CA LEU A 80 -1.61 22.95 3.16
C LEU A 80 -2.34 24.23 3.58
N GLY A 81 -1.67 25.18 4.22
CA GLY A 81 -2.26 26.44 4.69
C GLY A 81 -3.31 26.27 5.80
N ARG A 82 -3.29 25.13 6.49
CA ARG A 82 -4.18 24.84 7.63
C ARG A 82 -3.51 25.45 8.87
N ARG A 83 -4.11 26.51 9.43
CA ARG A 83 -3.67 27.13 10.69
C ARG A 83 -4.42 26.53 11.86
#